data_AF-A0A7Y8WK91-F1
#
_entry.id   AF-A0A7Y8WK91-F1
#
_cell.length_a   1.000
_cell.length_b   1.000
_cell.length_c   1.000
_cell.angle_alpha   90.00
_cell.angle_beta   90.00
_cell.angle_gamma   90.00
#
_symmetry.space_group_name_H-M   'P 1'
#
loop_
_entity.id
_entity.type
_entity.pdbx_description
1 polymer ?
#
loop_
_entity_poly.entity_id
_entity_poly.type
_entity_poly.pdbx_seq_one_letter_code
_entity_poly.pdbx_strand_id
1 'polypeptide(L)'
;MHYIWKEWKENIRGKGLWLALSIIVLISVSILFRSTALSFDKGYYVLLINLFDTIIYFIPILCLFIGAFSIFQEKEQKTLIMLLTKKDSYASFLLRKSLGLYAVVLIPILVWFFLYLLLLKFNFQLDMKAYFIFILAIVTLSLVFLQMGAAIGSFSSSRMQIIGYTIFVWFYFFFLHDFILLSFLPDVTHENVKLFSSLYFLNPLQSVRMFLETGMGVYSFGHMSRLLQAFMWTKPAFFLLFNLVFWLITSIITAIVFHRKEGFE
;
A
#
# COMPACT_ATOMS: atom_id res chain seq x y z
N MET A 1 -15.26 -6.79 19.43
CA MET A 1 -16.08 -5.69 18.86
C MET A 1 -15.75 -4.30 19.39
N HIS A 2 -15.31 -4.11 20.65
CA HIS A 2 -14.94 -2.77 21.17
C HIS A 2 -13.65 -2.14 20.59
N TYR A 3 -12.76 -2.92 19.96
CA TYR A 3 -11.44 -2.44 19.52
C TYR A 3 -11.49 -1.60 18.24
N ILE A 4 -12.20 -2.08 17.20
CA ILE A 4 -12.36 -1.34 15.93
C ILE A 4 -13.06 0.01 16.18
N TRP A 5 -14.07 0.03 17.04
CA TRP A 5 -14.78 1.25 17.41
C TRP A 5 -13.89 2.25 18.18
N LYS A 6 -12.99 1.75 19.04
CA LYS A 6 -11.97 2.57 19.71
C LYS A 6 -11.04 3.21 18.67
N GLU A 7 -10.45 2.39 17.79
CA GLU A 7 -9.53 2.86 16.74
C GLU A 7 -10.19 3.90 15.83
N TRP A 8 -11.45 3.67 15.46
CA TRP A 8 -12.22 4.61 14.66
C TRP A 8 -12.35 5.98 15.34
N LYS A 9 -12.72 5.99 16.63
CA LYS A 9 -12.84 7.24 17.40
C LYS A 9 -11.50 7.97 17.59
N GLU A 10 -10.41 7.24 17.75
CA GLU A 10 -9.09 7.83 17.93
C GLU A 10 -8.55 8.43 16.64
N ASN A 11 -8.65 7.68 15.53
CA ASN A 11 -8.12 8.14 14.25
C ASN A 11 -8.98 9.23 13.60
N ILE A 12 -10.32 9.21 13.76
CA ILE A 12 -11.19 10.26 13.20
C ILE A 12 -10.95 11.62 13.87
N ARG A 13 -10.47 11.62 15.11
CA ARG A 13 -10.03 12.85 15.82
C ARG A 13 -8.61 13.26 15.42
N GLY A 14 -7.84 12.35 14.84
CA GLY A 14 -6.49 12.59 14.36
C GLY A 14 -6.50 13.41 13.08
N LYS A 15 -5.73 14.51 13.05
CA LYS A 15 -5.57 15.35 11.85
C LYS A 15 -4.90 14.60 10.69
N GLY A 16 -4.09 13.58 10.99
CA GLY A 16 -3.32 12.82 10.00
C GLY A 16 -4.19 12.08 8.98
N LEU A 17 -5.27 11.42 9.41
CA LEU A 17 -6.19 10.71 8.52
C LEU A 17 -6.89 11.69 7.55
N TRP A 18 -7.37 12.82 8.07
CA TRP A 18 -8.04 13.84 7.26
C TRP A 18 -7.09 14.55 6.29
N LEU A 19 -5.83 14.76 6.67
CA LEU A 19 -4.81 15.27 5.76
C LEU A 19 -4.53 14.26 4.63
N ALA A 20 -4.37 12.98 4.98
CA ALA A 20 -4.16 11.91 3.99
C ALA A 20 -5.31 11.84 2.97
N LEU A 21 -6.56 11.85 3.46
CA LEU A 21 -7.75 11.84 2.60
C LEU A 21 -7.86 13.11 1.76
N SER A 22 -7.61 14.28 2.34
CA SER A 22 -7.62 15.55 1.61
C SER A 22 -6.63 15.54 0.44
N ILE A 23 -5.42 14.99 0.63
CA ILE A 23 -4.42 14.86 -0.44
C ILE A 23 -4.94 13.95 -1.56
N ILE A 24 -5.50 12.78 -1.23
CA ILE A 24 -6.07 11.85 -2.21
C ILE A 24 -7.23 12.49 -2.99
N VAL A 25 -8.12 13.20 -2.29
CA VAL A 25 -9.24 13.94 -2.87
C VAL A 25 -8.73 14.99 -3.85
N LEU A 26 -7.79 15.84 -3.42
CA LEU A 26 -7.22 16.90 -4.25
C LEU A 26 -6.58 16.33 -5.51
N ILE A 27 -5.72 15.31 -5.38
CA ILE A 27 -5.06 14.67 -6.53
C ILE A 27 -6.09 14.08 -7.51
N SER A 28 -7.07 13.32 -6.99
CA SER A 28 -8.06 12.67 -7.85
C SER A 28 -8.96 13.66 -8.59
N VAL A 29 -9.36 14.75 -7.94
CA VAL A 29 -10.11 15.84 -8.56
C VAL A 29 -9.26 16.58 -9.59
N SER A 30 -8.00 16.92 -9.27
CA SER A 30 -7.09 17.57 -10.23
C SER A 30 -6.87 16.74 -11.49
N ILE A 31 -6.71 15.42 -11.35
CA ILE A 31 -6.51 14.53 -12.50
C ILE A 31 -7.80 14.38 -13.30
N LEU A 32 -8.97 14.32 -12.64
CA LEU A 32 -10.26 14.34 -13.32
C LEU A 32 -10.40 15.59 -14.20
N PHE A 33 -10.13 16.78 -13.64
CA PHE A 33 -10.21 18.05 -14.37
C PHE A 33 -9.29 18.09 -15.59
N ARG A 34 -8.06 17.56 -15.50
CA ARG A 34 -7.16 17.50 -16.67
C ARG A 34 -7.62 16.50 -17.72
N SER A 35 -8.32 15.45 -17.31
CA SER A 35 -8.70 14.33 -18.17
C SER A 35 -10.00 14.57 -18.93
N THR A 36 -10.81 15.57 -18.56
CA THR A 36 -12.08 15.88 -19.26
C THR A 36 -11.88 16.29 -20.72
N ALA A 37 -10.67 16.74 -21.10
CA ALA A 37 -10.31 17.02 -22.49
C ALA A 37 -10.04 15.77 -23.34
N LEU A 38 -9.97 14.59 -22.73
CA LEU A 38 -9.71 13.33 -23.42
C LEU A 38 -10.99 12.75 -24.03
N SER A 39 -10.82 11.85 -25.01
CA SER A 39 -11.94 11.15 -25.66
C SER A 39 -12.78 10.35 -24.65
N PHE A 40 -14.09 10.28 -24.87
CA PHE A 40 -15.05 9.57 -24.01
C PHE A 40 -14.72 8.09 -23.76
N ASP A 41 -14.22 7.37 -24.78
CA ASP A 41 -13.94 5.93 -24.69
C ASP A 41 -12.55 5.62 -24.10
N LYS A 42 -11.49 6.26 -24.63
CA LYS A 42 -10.10 5.94 -24.24
C LYS A 42 -9.61 6.77 -23.04
N GLY A 43 -10.24 7.91 -22.78
CA GLY A 43 -9.84 8.83 -21.72
C GLY A 43 -9.98 8.23 -20.33
N TYR A 44 -10.91 7.28 -20.15
CA TYR A 44 -11.15 6.57 -18.90
C TYR A 44 -9.92 5.80 -18.40
N TYR A 45 -9.32 4.97 -19.26
CA TYR A 45 -8.15 4.17 -18.90
C TYR A 45 -6.93 5.04 -18.62
N VAL A 46 -6.72 6.06 -19.46
CA VAL A 46 -5.64 7.04 -19.29
C VAL A 46 -5.79 7.78 -17.96
N LEU A 47 -7.03 8.17 -17.60
CA LEU A 47 -7.32 8.79 -16.31
C LEU A 47 -6.96 7.85 -15.15
N LEU A 48 -7.42 6.59 -15.17
CA LEU A 48 -7.19 5.67 -14.06
C LEU A 48 -5.70 5.35 -13.86
N ILE A 49 -4.95 5.17 -14.95
CA ILE A 49 -3.50 4.90 -14.90
C ILE A 49 -2.77 6.12 -14.37
N ASN A 50 -3.01 7.31 -14.92
CA ASN A 50 -2.39 8.55 -14.44
C ASN A 50 -2.74 8.83 -12.97
N LEU A 51 -3.98 8.55 -12.58
CA LEU A 51 -4.45 8.67 -11.22
C LEU A 51 -3.68 7.73 -10.29
N PHE A 52 -3.59 6.45 -10.67
CA PHE A 52 -2.84 5.48 -9.90
C PHE A 52 -1.36 5.85 -9.81
N ASP A 53 -0.72 6.21 -10.92
CA ASP A 53 0.68 6.60 -10.98
C ASP A 53 0.98 7.87 -10.18
N THR A 54 0.00 8.72 -9.95
CA THR A 54 0.19 9.87 -9.06
C THR A 54 -0.03 9.47 -7.61
N ILE A 55 -1.09 8.72 -7.32
CA ILE A 55 -1.46 8.31 -5.95
C ILE A 55 -0.47 7.32 -5.35
N ILE A 56 0.20 6.51 -6.18
CA ILE A 56 1.19 5.53 -5.74
C ILE A 56 2.29 6.18 -4.92
N TYR A 57 2.69 7.43 -5.18
CA TYR A 57 3.71 8.14 -4.38
C TYR A 57 3.25 8.50 -2.97
N PHE A 58 1.95 8.75 -2.79
CA PHE A 58 1.39 9.29 -1.54
C PHE A 58 0.83 8.19 -0.63
N ILE A 59 0.13 7.18 -1.17
CA ILE A 59 -0.48 6.14 -0.34
C ILE A 59 0.53 5.42 0.56
N PRO A 60 1.69 4.94 0.05
CA PRO A 60 2.68 4.23 0.85
C PRO A 60 3.17 5.04 2.04
N ILE A 61 3.57 6.29 1.82
CA ILE A 61 4.11 7.14 2.88
C ILE A 61 3.03 7.48 3.92
N LEU A 62 1.81 7.79 3.49
CA LEU A 62 0.68 8.07 4.39
C LEU A 62 0.32 6.84 5.23
N CYS A 63 0.27 5.67 4.60
CA CYS A 63 -0.02 4.41 5.27
C CYS A 63 1.06 4.02 6.28
N LEU A 64 2.34 4.17 5.93
CA LEU A 64 3.45 3.92 6.84
C LEU A 64 3.35 4.79 8.10
N PHE A 65 3.11 6.10 7.92
CA PHE A 65 2.97 7.02 9.06
C PHE A 65 1.76 6.70 9.93
N ILE A 66 0.58 6.48 9.33
CA ILE A 66 -0.63 6.16 10.09
C ILE A 66 -0.44 4.86 10.88
N GLY A 67 0.09 3.81 10.23
CA GLY A 67 0.37 2.53 10.88
C GLY A 67 1.38 2.67 12.03
N ALA A 68 2.49 3.37 11.79
CA ALA A 68 3.56 3.50 12.78
C ALA A 68 3.14 4.33 14.00
N PHE A 69 2.52 5.49 13.77
CA PHE A 69 2.07 6.33 14.88
C PHE A 69 0.93 5.70 15.67
N SER A 70 0.05 4.93 15.03
CA SER A 70 -1.05 4.27 15.74
C SER A 70 -0.58 3.23 16.75
N ILE A 71 0.48 2.46 16.43
CA ILE A 71 1.10 1.54 17.38
C ILE A 71 1.91 2.29 18.44
N PHE A 72 2.68 3.30 18.01
CA PHE A 72 3.52 4.07 18.93
C PHE A 72 2.72 4.87 19.96
N GLN A 73 1.56 5.39 19.60
CA GLN A 73 0.69 6.14 20.51
C GLN A 73 0.27 5.29 21.73
N GLU A 74 0.03 3.99 21.54
CA GLU A 74 -0.33 3.08 22.63
C GLU A 74 0.85 2.82 23.59
N LYS A 75 2.09 2.94 23.10
CA LYS A 75 3.29 2.89 23.93
C LYS A 75 3.49 4.18 24.71
N GLU A 76 3.40 5.32 24.02
CA GLU A 76 3.58 6.65 24.60
C GLU A 76 2.56 6.92 25.71
N GLN A 77 1.32 6.43 25.56
CA GLN A 77 0.26 6.54 26.57
C GLN A 77 0.31 5.46 27.66
N LYS A 78 1.29 4.54 27.62
CA LYS A 78 1.41 3.35 28.49
C LYS A 78 0.16 2.46 28.52
N THR A 79 -0.74 2.62 27.55
CA THR A 79 -1.96 1.81 27.41
C THR A 79 -1.62 0.41 26.93
N LEU A 80 -0.50 0.23 26.24
CA LEU A 80 0.00 -1.09 25.82
C LEU A 80 0.17 -2.03 27.03
N ILE A 81 0.73 -1.54 28.15
CA ILE A 81 0.91 -2.33 29.37
C ILE A 81 -0.45 -2.73 29.95
N MET A 82 -1.40 -1.79 30.04
CA MET A 82 -2.76 -2.08 30.52
C MET A 82 -3.52 -3.08 29.62
N LEU A 83 -3.31 -3.02 28.30
CA LEU A 83 -3.95 -3.91 27.34
C LEU A 83 -3.39 -5.33 27.42
N LEU A 84 -2.06 -5.48 27.56
CA LEU A 84 -1.40 -6.77 27.69
C LEU A 84 -1.71 -7.47 29.02
N THR A 85 -1.85 -6.71 30.13
CA THR A 85 -2.24 -7.28 31.42
C THR A 85 -3.68 -7.81 31.43
N LYS A 86 -4.56 -7.27 30.59
CA LYS A 86 -5.98 -7.68 30.52
C LYS A 86 -6.27 -8.76 29.48
N LYS A 87 -5.46 -8.91 28.41
CA LYS A 87 -5.73 -9.83 27.29
C LYS A 87 -4.47 -10.23 26.52
N ASP A 88 -4.18 -11.54 26.52
CA ASP A 88 -3.44 -12.34 25.51
C ASP A 88 -2.10 -11.82 24.93
N SER A 89 -1.39 -12.71 24.25
CA SER A 89 -0.08 -12.46 23.62
C SER A 89 -0.03 -11.21 22.71
N TYR A 90 1.15 -10.60 22.57
CA TYR A 90 1.38 -9.44 21.70
C TYR A 90 0.91 -9.66 20.24
N ALA A 91 1.01 -10.89 19.74
CA ALA A 91 0.52 -11.27 18.43
C ALA A 91 -1.01 -11.07 18.28
N SER A 92 -1.78 -11.45 19.31
CA SER A 92 -3.25 -11.27 19.32
C SER A 92 -3.64 -9.79 19.35
N PHE A 93 -2.89 -8.98 20.12
CA PHE A 93 -3.02 -7.52 20.12
C PHE A 93 -2.75 -6.94 18.72
N LEU A 94 -1.61 -7.28 18.12
CA LEU A 94 -1.19 -6.74 16.83
C LEU A 94 -2.19 -7.08 15.71
N LEU A 95 -2.64 -8.33 15.63
CA LEU A 95 -3.63 -8.74 14.62
C LEU A 95 -4.94 -7.95 14.73
N ARG A 96 -5.44 -7.76 15.95
CA ARG A 96 -6.68 -6.98 16.19
C ARG A 96 -6.50 -5.50 15.87
N LYS A 97 -5.32 -4.95 16.17
CA LYS A 97 -4.97 -3.55 15.89
C LYS A 97 -4.78 -3.31 14.40
N SER A 98 -4.09 -4.19 13.69
CA SER A 98 -3.96 -4.16 12.24
C SER A 98 -5.32 -4.19 11.54
N LEU A 99 -6.24 -5.09 11.94
CA LEU A 99 -7.59 -5.13 11.39
C LEU A 99 -8.39 -3.84 11.64
N GLY A 100 -8.24 -3.26 12.84
CA GLY A 100 -8.83 -1.95 13.15
C GLY A 100 -8.29 -0.85 12.25
N LEU A 101 -6.96 -0.79 12.07
CA LEU A 101 -6.30 0.18 11.21
C LEU A 101 -6.70 0.04 9.75
N TYR A 102 -6.80 -1.18 9.24
CA TYR A 102 -7.27 -1.43 7.88
C TYR A 102 -8.67 -0.89 7.67
N ALA A 103 -9.61 -1.17 8.60
CA ALA A 103 -10.97 -0.65 8.49
C ALA A 103 -11.00 0.89 8.53
N VAL A 104 -10.27 1.50 9.46
CA VAL A 104 -10.20 2.96 9.64
C VAL A 104 -9.68 3.68 8.42
N VAL A 105 -8.68 3.13 7.73
CA VAL A 105 -8.05 3.76 6.57
C VAL A 105 -8.75 3.40 5.26
N LEU A 106 -9.13 2.14 5.08
CA LEU A 106 -9.75 1.68 3.83
C LEU A 106 -11.18 2.19 3.66
N ILE A 107 -11.99 2.26 4.73
CA ILE A 107 -13.40 2.70 4.59
C ILE A 107 -13.48 4.11 3.99
N PRO A 108 -12.79 5.14 4.51
CA PRO A 108 -12.85 6.48 3.91
C PRO A 108 -12.29 6.53 2.48
N ILE A 109 -11.21 5.77 2.20
CA ILE A 109 -10.65 5.66 0.84
C ILE A 109 -11.69 5.08 -0.12
N LEU A 110 -12.35 3.98 0.25
CA LEU A 110 -13.37 3.33 -0.56
C LEU A 110 -14.61 4.21 -0.74
N VAL A 111 -15.04 4.93 0.31
CA VAL A 111 -16.14 5.90 0.21
C VAL A 111 -15.80 7.01 -0.77
N TRP A 112 -14.59 7.58 -0.69
CA TRP A 112 -14.15 8.60 -1.63
C TRP A 112 -14.13 8.09 -3.07
N PHE A 113 -13.55 6.92 -3.31
CA PHE A 113 -13.51 6.36 -4.65
C PHE A 113 -14.91 5.98 -5.16
N PHE A 114 -15.80 5.49 -4.30
CA PHE A 114 -17.19 5.29 -4.69
C PHE A 114 -17.86 6.60 -5.16
N LEU A 115 -17.65 7.72 -4.45
CA LEU A 115 -18.11 9.03 -4.90
C LEU A 115 -17.41 9.46 -6.20
N TYR A 116 -16.12 9.19 -6.33
CA TYR A 116 -15.34 9.48 -7.54
C TYR A 116 -15.90 8.75 -8.77
N LEU A 117 -16.31 7.49 -8.63
CA LEU A 117 -16.95 6.72 -9.71
C LEU A 117 -18.22 7.41 -10.23
N LEU A 118 -19.03 8.02 -9.34
CA LEU A 118 -20.21 8.78 -9.73
C LEU A 118 -19.84 10.01 -10.56
N LEU A 119 -18.73 10.68 -10.24
CA LEU A 119 -18.22 11.82 -11.01
C LEU A 119 -17.72 11.38 -12.40
N LEU A 120 -17.08 10.21 -12.49
CA LEU A 120 -16.59 9.67 -13.76
C LEU A 120 -17.72 9.36 -14.75
N LYS A 121 -18.90 8.94 -14.25
CA LYS A 121 -20.07 8.61 -15.09
C LYS A 121 -20.49 9.75 -16.02
N PHE A 122 -20.27 11.00 -15.61
CA PHE A 122 -20.68 12.17 -16.40
C PHE A 122 -19.71 12.50 -17.54
N ASN A 123 -18.48 11.99 -17.50
CA ASN A 123 -17.40 12.39 -18.41
C ASN A 123 -16.90 11.25 -19.32
N PHE A 124 -17.12 9.98 -18.95
CA PHE A 124 -16.53 8.83 -19.63
C PHE A 124 -17.47 7.62 -19.71
N GLN A 125 -17.18 6.71 -20.64
CA GLN A 125 -17.77 5.37 -20.64
C GLN A 125 -17.17 4.52 -19.52
N LEU A 126 -18.02 4.05 -18.60
CA LEU A 126 -17.56 3.27 -17.45
C LEU A 126 -17.27 1.82 -17.84
N ASP A 127 -16.06 1.36 -17.54
CA ASP A 127 -15.72 -0.06 -17.43
C ASP A 127 -15.57 -0.44 -15.94
N MET A 128 -16.59 -1.13 -15.41
CA MET A 128 -16.62 -1.57 -14.01
C MET A 128 -15.50 -2.56 -13.69
N LYS A 129 -15.04 -3.35 -14.68
CA LYS A 129 -13.95 -4.31 -14.48
C LYS A 129 -12.64 -3.57 -14.24
N ALA A 130 -12.30 -2.62 -15.11
CA ALA A 130 -11.11 -1.78 -14.95
C ALA A 130 -11.13 -1.00 -13.64
N TYR A 131 -12.30 -0.46 -13.25
CA TYR A 131 -12.47 0.22 -11.98
C TYR A 131 -12.21 -0.68 -10.78
N PHE A 132 -12.75 -1.90 -10.79
CA PHE A 132 -12.55 -2.85 -9.71
C PHE A 132 -11.07 -3.25 -9.55
N ILE A 133 -10.36 -3.43 -10.66
CA ILE A 133 -8.91 -3.70 -10.67
C ILE A 133 -8.15 -2.52 -10.05
N PHE A 134 -8.52 -1.28 -10.39
CA PHE A 134 -7.97 -0.07 -9.78
C PHE A 134 -8.18 0.00 -8.27
N ILE A 135 -9.39 -0.31 -7.80
CA ILE A 135 -9.69 -0.34 -6.35
C ILE A 135 -8.90 -1.44 -5.65
N LEU A 136 -8.80 -2.63 -6.24
CA LEU A 136 -8.04 -3.74 -5.68
C LEU A 136 -6.55 -3.39 -5.56
N ALA A 137 -5.99 -2.70 -6.56
CA ALA A 137 -4.62 -2.20 -6.55
C ALA A 137 -4.38 -1.24 -5.36
N ILE A 138 -5.25 -0.25 -5.17
CA ILE A 138 -5.18 0.72 -4.07
C ILE A 138 -5.32 0.05 -2.70
N VAL A 139 -6.27 -0.86 -2.56
CA VAL A 139 -6.51 -1.59 -1.30
C VAL A 139 -5.30 -2.45 -0.94
N THR A 140 -4.77 -3.20 -1.91
CA THR A 140 -3.58 -4.06 -1.72
C THR A 140 -2.38 -3.24 -1.27
N LEU A 141 -2.12 -2.12 -1.95
CA LEU A 141 -1.02 -1.23 -1.62
C LEU A 141 -1.17 -0.67 -0.20
N SER A 142 -2.38 -0.21 0.14
CA SER A 142 -2.68 0.36 1.47
C SER A 142 -2.47 -0.67 2.58
N LEU A 143 -2.93 -1.92 2.40
CA LEU A 143 -2.77 -3.00 3.37
C LEU A 143 -1.29 -3.29 3.68
N VAL A 144 -0.47 -3.43 2.64
CA VAL A 144 0.96 -3.74 2.76
C VAL A 144 1.68 -2.63 3.54
N PHE A 145 1.53 -1.38 3.11
CA PHE A 145 2.24 -0.27 3.73
C PHE A 145 1.70 0.10 5.13
N LEU A 146 0.40 -0.11 5.41
CA LEU A 146 -0.14 0.03 6.76
C LEU A 146 0.48 -1.00 7.71
N GLN A 147 0.64 -2.25 7.26
CA GLN A 147 1.22 -3.30 8.08
C GLN A 147 2.71 -3.10 8.33
N MET A 148 3.46 -2.66 7.31
CA MET A 148 4.85 -2.23 7.48
C MET A 148 4.96 -1.07 8.47
N GLY A 149 4.06 -0.10 8.38
CA GLY A 149 3.97 1.00 9.34
C GLY A 149 3.75 0.48 10.76
N ALA A 150 2.78 -0.41 10.94
CA ALA A 150 2.53 -1.04 12.24
C ALA A 150 3.77 -1.77 12.79
N ALA A 151 4.54 -2.44 11.94
CA ALA A 151 5.82 -3.03 12.33
C ALA A 151 6.82 -1.97 12.82
N ILE A 152 6.99 -0.87 12.08
CA ILE A 152 7.85 0.25 12.48
C ILE A 152 7.48 0.79 13.86
N GLY A 153 6.19 1.02 14.11
CA GLY A 153 5.72 1.48 15.43
C GLY A 153 5.99 0.47 16.56
N SER A 154 6.09 -0.83 16.24
CA SER A 154 6.31 -1.92 17.19
C SER A 154 7.73 -1.98 17.74
N PHE A 155 8.75 -1.56 16.98
CA PHE A 155 10.14 -1.54 17.45
C PHE A 155 10.71 -0.12 17.69
N SER A 156 10.04 0.93 17.22
CA SER A 156 10.49 2.32 17.48
C SER A 156 10.35 2.73 18.94
N SER A 157 11.32 3.50 19.45
CA SER A 157 11.34 4.06 20.81
C SER A 157 11.11 5.57 20.86
N SER A 158 11.17 6.28 19.73
CA SER A 158 10.87 7.71 19.68
C SER A 158 10.14 8.11 18.40
N ARG A 159 9.46 9.26 18.44
CA ARG A 159 8.81 9.85 17.25
C ARG A 159 9.83 10.11 16.13
N MET A 160 11.06 10.50 16.48
CA MET A 160 12.12 10.74 15.50
C MET A 160 12.55 9.45 14.79
N GLN A 161 12.64 8.33 15.51
CA GLN A 161 12.94 7.03 14.91
C GLN A 161 11.84 6.58 13.94
N ILE A 162 10.56 6.80 14.28
CA ILE A 162 9.44 6.50 13.38
C ILE A 162 9.58 7.25 12.06
N ILE A 163 9.91 8.55 12.13
CA ILE A 163 10.12 9.37 10.95
C ILE A 163 11.28 8.81 10.11
N GLY A 164 12.42 8.52 10.74
CA GLY A 164 13.58 7.95 10.06
C GLY A 164 13.30 6.61 9.38
N TYR A 165 12.70 5.65 10.09
CA TYR A 165 12.37 4.33 9.55
C TYR A 165 11.31 4.40 8.46
N THR A 166 10.29 5.25 8.63
CA THR A 166 9.24 5.44 7.61
C THR A 166 9.82 5.99 6.32
N ILE A 167 10.64 7.03 6.40
CA ILE A 167 11.31 7.62 5.24
C ILE A 167 12.25 6.60 4.60
N PHE A 168 13.02 5.85 5.38
CA PHE A 168 13.92 4.82 4.86
C PHE A 168 13.17 3.71 4.11
N VAL A 169 12.11 3.14 4.70
CA VAL A 169 11.32 2.08 4.07
C VAL A 169 10.64 2.59 2.79
N TRP A 170 10.07 3.79 2.84
CA TRP A 170 9.50 4.43 1.64
C TRP A 170 10.57 4.63 0.55
N PHE A 171 11.71 5.21 0.90
CA PHE A 171 12.82 5.45 -0.04
C PHE A 171 13.38 4.16 -0.62
N TYR A 172 13.43 3.09 0.19
CA TYR A 172 13.86 1.78 -0.27
C TYR A 172 12.98 1.26 -1.41
N PHE A 173 11.66 1.22 -1.19
CA PHE A 173 10.74 0.71 -2.20
C PHE A 173 10.61 1.62 -3.43
N PHE A 174 10.71 2.94 -3.25
CA PHE A 174 10.59 3.88 -4.37
C PHE A 174 11.83 3.98 -5.24
N PHE A 175 13.02 3.92 -4.64
CA PHE A 175 14.25 4.26 -5.34
C PHE A 175 15.30 3.15 -5.22
N LEU A 176 15.68 2.78 -4.00
CA LEU A 176 16.83 1.88 -3.81
C LEU A 176 16.61 0.51 -4.45
N HIS A 177 15.41 -0.05 -4.31
CA HIS A 177 15.08 -1.35 -4.89
C HIS A 177 15.28 -1.34 -6.41
N ASP A 178 14.78 -0.32 -7.09
CA ASP A 178 14.90 -0.20 -8.54
C ASP A 178 16.35 0.09 -8.96
N PHE A 179 17.10 0.91 -8.21
CA PHE A 179 18.52 1.17 -8.49
C PHE A 179 19.39 -0.08 -8.35
N ILE A 180 19.15 -0.89 -7.32
CA ILE A 180 19.84 -2.16 -7.13
C ILE A 180 19.54 -3.10 -8.31
N LEU A 181 18.28 -3.21 -8.74
CA LEU A 181 17.95 -4.06 -9.89
C LEU A 181 18.52 -3.53 -11.20
N LEU A 182 18.53 -2.22 -11.39
CA LEU A 182 19.14 -1.59 -12.57
C LEU A 182 20.65 -1.86 -12.63
N SER A 183 21.36 -1.93 -11.50
CA SER A 183 22.80 -2.26 -11.52
C SER A 183 23.08 -3.70 -11.95
N PHE A 184 22.16 -4.63 -11.70
CA PHE A 184 22.29 -6.03 -12.14
C PHE A 184 21.70 -6.29 -13.53
N LEU A 185 20.96 -5.33 -14.11
CA LEU A 185 20.30 -5.48 -15.39
C LEU A 185 21.23 -5.91 -16.55
N PRO A 186 22.49 -5.42 -16.64
CA PRO A 186 23.42 -5.86 -17.70
C PRO A 186 23.78 -7.35 -17.64
N ASP A 187 23.71 -7.97 -16.46
CA ASP A 187 24.05 -9.37 -16.24
C ASP A 187 22.85 -10.32 -16.45
N VAL A 188 21.68 -9.79 -16.82
CA VAL A 188 20.46 -10.58 -16.98
C VAL A 188 20.47 -11.36 -18.29
N THR A 189 20.44 -12.69 -18.17
CA THR A 189 20.36 -13.66 -19.26
C THR A 189 19.06 -14.47 -19.17
N HIS A 190 18.79 -15.30 -20.17
CA HIS A 190 17.60 -16.17 -20.15
C HIS A 190 17.56 -17.16 -18.96
N GLU A 191 18.70 -17.52 -18.39
CA GLU A 191 18.77 -18.48 -17.28
C GLU A 191 18.41 -17.81 -15.94
N ASN A 192 18.84 -16.58 -15.71
CA ASN A 192 18.63 -15.86 -14.44
C ASN A 192 17.41 -14.90 -14.45
N VAL A 193 16.79 -14.66 -15.61
CA VAL A 193 15.67 -13.72 -15.76
C VAL A 193 14.48 -14.01 -14.82
N LYS A 194 14.24 -15.29 -14.49
CA LYS A 194 13.17 -15.67 -13.55
C LYS A 194 13.47 -15.21 -12.12
N LEU A 195 14.73 -15.32 -11.70
CA LEU A 195 15.18 -14.84 -10.40
C LEU A 195 15.15 -13.32 -10.37
N PHE A 196 15.63 -12.67 -11.44
CA PHE A 196 15.55 -11.22 -11.59
C PHE A 196 14.11 -10.69 -11.53
N SER A 197 13.19 -11.34 -12.26
CA SER A 197 11.74 -11.05 -12.22
C SER A 197 11.16 -11.24 -10.81
N SER A 198 11.53 -12.31 -10.12
CA SER A 198 11.04 -12.57 -8.76
C SER A 198 11.51 -11.49 -7.77
N LEU A 199 12.74 -11.00 -7.90
CA LEU A 199 13.25 -9.87 -7.12
C LEU A 199 12.56 -8.56 -7.53
N TYR A 200 12.33 -8.31 -8.82
CA TYR A 200 11.59 -7.14 -9.30
C TYR A 200 10.19 -7.04 -8.69
N PHE A 201 9.43 -8.14 -8.70
CA PHE A 201 8.08 -8.19 -8.15
C PHE A 201 8.03 -8.31 -6.61
N LEU A 202 9.18 -8.45 -5.94
CA LEU A 202 9.25 -8.33 -4.49
C LEU A 202 8.92 -6.89 -4.03
N ASN A 203 9.09 -5.89 -4.90
CA ASN A 203 8.58 -4.54 -4.68
C ASN A 203 7.05 -4.49 -4.83
N PRO A 204 6.28 -4.15 -3.77
CA PRO A 204 4.83 -4.02 -3.83
C PRO A 204 4.38 -2.98 -4.87
N LEU A 205 5.15 -1.91 -5.07
CA LEU A 205 4.81 -0.84 -6.02
C LEU A 205 4.79 -1.39 -7.46
N GLN A 206 5.82 -2.14 -7.83
CA GLN A 206 5.94 -2.72 -9.17
C GLN A 206 4.93 -3.84 -9.41
N SER A 207 4.69 -4.69 -8.41
CA SER A 207 3.66 -5.73 -8.48
C SER A 207 2.25 -5.17 -8.68
N VAL A 208 1.89 -4.13 -7.92
CA VAL A 208 0.57 -3.50 -8.03
C VAL A 208 0.42 -2.76 -9.36
N ARG A 209 1.45 -2.00 -9.79
CA ARG A 209 1.44 -1.31 -11.09
C ARG A 209 1.26 -2.30 -12.24
N MET A 210 2.06 -3.36 -12.27
CA MET A 210 1.97 -4.37 -13.34
C MET A 210 0.61 -5.07 -13.34
N PHE A 211 0.04 -5.37 -12.18
CA PHE A 211 -1.32 -5.92 -12.07
C PHE A 211 -2.38 -4.97 -12.65
N LEU A 212 -2.29 -3.67 -12.36
CA LEU A 212 -3.21 -2.66 -12.85
C LEU A 212 -3.16 -2.54 -14.37
N GLU A 213 -1.96 -2.31 -14.92
CA GLU A 213 -1.77 -2.00 -16.33
C GLU A 213 -2.10 -3.20 -17.24
N THR A 214 -1.77 -4.40 -16.80
CA THR A 214 -2.15 -5.64 -17.49
C THR A 214 -3.64 -5.94 -17.35
N GLY A 215 -4.23 -5.67 -16.18
CA GLY A 215 -5.66 -5.83 -15.94
C GLY A 215 -6.54 -4.89 -16.77
N MET A 216 -6.02 -3.70 -17.08
CA MET A 216 -6.64 -2.70 -17.95
C MET A 216 -6.35 -2.91 -19.46
N GLY A 217 -5.56 -3.93 -19.82
CA GLY A 217 -5.24 -4.24 -21.20
C GLY A 217 -4.27 -3.26 -21.88
N VAL A 218 -3.57 -2.43 -21.10
CA VAL A 218 -2.57 -1.49 -21.62
C VAL A 218 -1.30 -2.21 -22.06
N TYR A 219 -0.91 -3.25 -21.31
CA TYR A 219 0.10 -4.21 -21.77
C TYR A 219 -0.58 -5.41 -22.43
N SER A 220 -0.29 -5.62 -23.72
CA SER A 220 -0.67 -6.83 -24.44
C SER A 220 0.50 -7.82 -24.44
N PHE A 221 0.23 -9.04 -23.98
CA PHE A 221 1.19 -10.16 -24.01
C PHE A 221 1.36 -10.78 -25.41
N GLY A 222 0.57 -10.35 -26.39
CA GLY A 222 0.50 -11.01 -27.71
C GLY A 222 1.78 -10.91 -28.56
N HIS A 223 2.64 -9.93 -28.32
CA HIS A 223 3.85 -9.67 -29.14
C HIS A 223 5.11 -9.47 -28.29
N MET A 224 5.20 -10.14 -27.13
CA MET A 224 6.35 -9.99 -26.24
C MET A 224 7.59 -10.73 -26.77
N SER A 225 8.77 -10.12 -26.58
CA SER A 225 10.04 -10.78 -26.84
C SER A 225 10.19 -12.04 -25.97
N ARG A 226 10.99 -13.01 -26.42
CA ARG A 226 11.24 -14.25 -25.65
C ARG A 226 11.75 -13.98 -24.23
N LEU A 227 12.53 -12.92 -24.06
CA LEU A 227 13.05 -12.50 -22.75
C LEU A 227 11.93 -11.94 -21.88
N LEU A 228 11.07 -11.08 -22.42
CA LEU A 228 9.92 -10.53 -21.69
C LEU A 228 8.88 -11.59 -21.32
N GLN A 229 8.68 -12.61 -22.18
CA GLN A 229 7.86 -13.78 -21.85
C GLN A 229 8.45 -14.58 -20.68
N ALA A 230 9.77 -14.77 -20.67
CA ALA A 230 10.46 -15.44 -19.56
C ALA A 230 10.48 -14.60 -18.28
N PHE A 231 10.50 -13.27 -18.39
CA PHE A 231 10.34 -12.34 -17.27
C PHE A 231 8.91 -12.41 -16.70
N MET A 232 7.89 -12.45 -17.55
CA MET A 232 6.47 -12.59 -17.19
C MET A 232 6.05 -14.07 -17.11
N TRP A 233 6.82 -14.87 -16.39
CA TRP A 233 6.62 -16.32 -16.30
C TRP A 233 5.34 -16.73 -15.53
N THR A 234 4.74 -15.83 -14.74
CA THR A 234 3.41 -16.03 -14.16
C THR A 234 2.47 -14.86 -14.46
N LYS A 235 1.18 -15.07 -14.20
CA LYS A 235 0.19 -13.99 -14.29
C LYS A 235 0.49 -12.92 -13.22
N PRO A 236 0.39 -11.62 -13.56
CA PRO A 236 0.57 -10.51 -12.61
C PRO A 236 -0.21 -10.63 -11.30
N ALA A 237 -1.42 -11.23 -11.34
CA ALA A 237 -2.22 -11.48 -10.15
C ALA A 237 -1.54 -12.40 -9.12
N PHE A 238 -0.74 -13.38 -9.56
CA PHE A 238 0.00 -14.25 -8.64
C PHE A 238 1.16 -13.52 -7.98
N PHE A 239 1.87 -12.66 -8.72
CA PHE A 239 2.89 -11.78 -8.13
C PHE A 239 2.29 -10.86 -7.07
N LEU A 240 1.14 -10.25 -7.37
CA LEU A 240 0.41 -9.41 -6.42
C LEU A 240 0.03 -10.16 -5.14
N LEU A 241 -0.58 -11.35 -5.27
CA LEU A 241 -1.02 -12.16 -4.13
C LEU A 241 0.17 -12.63 -3.29
N PHE A 242 1.23 -13.12 -3.94
CA PHE A 242 2.47 -13.49 -3.27
C PHE A 242 3.05 -12.30 -2.51
N ASN A 243 3.14 -11.15 -3.16
CA ASN A 243 3.67 -9.92 -2.57
C ASN A 243 2.85 -9.47 -1.35
N LEU A 244 1.52 -9.46 -1.45
CA LEU A 244 0.63 -9.14 -0.34
C LEU A 244 0.86 -10.09 0.84
N VAL A 245 0.83 -11.40 0.61
CA VAL A 245 0.97 -12.39 1.69
C VAL A 245 2.36 -12.32 2.31
N PHE A 246 3.40 -12.25 1.48
CA PHE A 246 4.79 -12.14 1.91
C PHE A 246 4.98 -10.94 2.82
N TRP A 247 4.57 -9.74 2.38
CA TRP A 247 4.79 -8.52 3.16
C TRP A 247 3.93 -8.39 4.39
N LEU A 248 2.69 -8.90 4.38
CA LEU A 248 1.87 -8.94 5.58
C LEU A 248 2.50 -9.86 6.64
N ILE A 249 2.93 -11.05 6.24
CA ILE A 249 3.55 -12.01 7.16
C ILE A 249 4.89 -11.49 7.68
N THR A 250 5.78 -11.00 6.81
CA THR A 250 7.09 -10.49 7.23
C THR A 250 6.95 -9.29 8.15
N SER A 251 6.01 -8.38 7.87
CA SER A 251 5.74 -7.23 8.74
C SER A 251 5.16 -7.64 10.10
N ILE A 252 4.29 -8.66 10.17
CA ILE A 252 3.80 -9.21 11.44
C ILE A 252 4.92 -9.88 12.21
N ILE A 253 5.75 -10.70 11.56
CA ILE A 253 6.87 -11.41 12.19
C ILE A 253 7.89 -10.41 12.73
N THR A 254 8.29 -9.43 11.93
CA THR A 254 9.24 -8.39 12.36
C THR A 254 8.70 -7.60 13.56
N ALA A 255 7.41 -7.26 13.56
CA ALA A 255 6.77 -6.61 14.68
C ALA A 255 6.79 -7.48 15.96
N ILE A 256 6.56 -8.78 15.85
CA ILE A 256 6.56 -9.72 16.99
C ILE A 256 7.99 -9.99 17.49
N VAL A 257 8.97 -10.18 16.60
CA VAL A 257 10.34 -10.51 16.99
C VAL A 257 11.03 -9.31 17.62
N PHE A 258 10.86 -8.12 17.04
CA PHE A 258 11.51 -6.90 17.51
C PHE A 258 10.64 -6.05 18.43
N HIS A 259 9.51 -6.58 18.94
CA HIS A 259 8.71 -5.84 19.92
C HIS A 259 9.57 -5.53 21.15
N ARG A 260 9.73 -4.25 21.44
CA ARG A 260 10.47 -3.83 22.62
C ARG A 260 9.55 -3.94 23.83
N LYS A 261 9.87 -4.83 24.77
CA LYS A 261 9.18 -4.94 26.06
C LYS A 261 9.52 -3.70 26.90
N GLU A 262 8.54 -2.84 27.14
CA GLU A 262 8.71 -1.74 28.10
C GLU A 262 8.69 -2.33 29.52
N GLY A 263 9.85 -2.35 30.19
CA GLY A 263 9.97 -2.91 31.55
C GLY A 263 11.38 -3.19 32.10
N PHE A 264 12.46 -2.76 31.44
CA PHE A 264 13.82 -2.82 32.01
C PHE A 264 14.56 -1.50 31.75
N GLU A 265 14.08 -0.43 32.37
CA GLU A 265 14.90 0.69 32.86
C GLU A 265 14.39 1.07 34.26
#